data_AF-A0A850R234-F1
#
_entry.id   AF-A0A850R234-F1
#
_cell.length_a   1.000
_cell.length_b   1.000
_cell.length_c   1.000
_cell.angle_alpha   90.00
_cell.angle_beta   90.00
_cell.angle_gamma   90.00
#
_symmetry.space_group_name_H-M   'P 1'
#
loop_
_entity.id
_entity.type
_entity.pdbx_description
1 polymer ?
#
loop_
_entity_poly.entity_id
_entity_poly.type
_entity_poly.pdbx_seq_one_letter_code
_entity_poly.pdbx_strand_id
1 'polypeptide(L)'
;MQRPEYTVVQTKPGQFIFQQENNSPLTTITVSLTFDPAASRGEYLLTTQEKNFQIRLKDWSYRPYFIFQMAGDQWLVAERTLPIAGLINFRDLGGYPTATGAYTKWGLMYRGDQLHNATASGLAYLRNLNLHTIIDYRSQNEIKKYPNPELGESIQTVNLNPAAETAEVAAQFAAAPENEDQQLIAKIVSQKQAGKLTDQRANVLAEYQGFVTSPQAQTAYAQMLKVAAQADRGPLLQHCRGGEGSDRFWSAFIFR
;
A
#
# COMPACT_ATOMS: atom_id res chain seq x y z
N MET A 1 -29.78 -1.97 -4.67
CA MET A 1 -29.60 -1.50 -3.28
C MET A 1 -28.11 -1.23 -3.09
N GLN A 2 -27.70 -0.10 -2.52
CA GLN A 2 -26.27 0.23 -2.42
C GLN A 2 -25.59 -0.64 -1.35
N ARG A 3 -24.58 -1.42 -1.75
CA ARG A 3 -23.78 -2.27 -0.85
C ARG A 3 -23.18 -1.44 0.30
N PRO A 4 -23.28 -1.90 1.56
CA PRO A 4 -22.66 -1.21 2.68
C PRO A 4 -21.13 -1.35 2.60
N GLU A 5 -20.43 -0.25 2.87
CA GLU A 5 -18.97 -0.18 2.83
C GLU A 5 -18.43 -0.18 4.25
N TYR A 6 -17.50 -1.09 4.53
CA TYR A 6 -16.91 -1.24 5.85
C TYR A 6 -15.40 -0.99 5.83
N THR A 7 -14.92 -0.24 6.81
CA THR A 7 -13.51 -0.27 7.21
C THR A 7 -13.27 -1.39 8.19
N VAL A 8 -12.08 -1.98 8.11
CA VAL A 8 -11.60 -3.02 9.03
C VAL A 8 -10.27 -2.56 9.57
N VAL A 9 -10.17 -2.46 10.90
CA VAL A 9 -8.94 -2.05 11.58
C VAL A 9 -8.61 -3.08 12.66
N GLN A 10 -7.38 -3.58 12.64
CA GLN A 10 -6.85 -4.39 13.71
C GLN A 10 -6.34 -3.47 14.82
N THR A 11 -7.01 -3.49 15.98
CA THR A 11 -6.61 -2.66 17.12
C THR A 11 -5.63 -3.36 18.06
N LYS A 12 -5.69 -4.69 18.09
CA LYS A 12 -4.80 -5.58 18.83
C LYS A 12 -4.60 -6.87 18.04
N PRO A 13 -3.55 -7.66 18.31
CA PRO A 13 -3.43 -9.01 17.77
C PRO A 13 -4.75 -9.79 17.89
N GLY A 14 -5.36 -10.12 16.75
CA GLY A 14 -6.58 -10.91 16.64
C GLY A 14 -7.89 -10.14 16.83
N GLN A 15 -7.86 -8.86 17.19
CA GLN A 15 -9.05 -8.04 17.42
C GLN A 15 -9.27 -7.06 16.26
N PHE A 16 -10.35 -7.29 15.51
CA PHE A 16 -10.73 -6.51 14.34
C PHE A 16 -12.01 -5.75 14.62
N ILE A 17 -12.00 -4.44 14.37
CA ILE A 17 -13.17 -3.57 14.44
C ILE A 17 -13.66 -3.30 13.02
N PHE A 18 -14.95 -3.47 12.81
CA PHE A 18 -15.65 -3.19 11.57
C PHE A 18 -16.51 -1.95 11.77
N GLN A 19 -16.39 -0.98 10.86
CA GLN A 19 -17.20 0.25 10.90
C GLN A 19 -17.78 0.53 9.53
N GLN A 20 -19.09 0.71 9.46
CA GLN A 20 -19.76 1.09 8.22
C GLN A 20 -19.52 2.57 7.91
N GLU A 21 -18.93 2.88 6.76
CA GLU A 21 -18.55 4.24 6.35
C GLU A 21 -19.68 4.99 5.64
N ASN A 22 -20.54 4.27 4.94
CA ASN A 22 -21.60 4.87 4.12
C ASN A 22 -22.96 4.85 4.83
N ASN A 23 -23.88 5.70 4.36
CA ASN A 23 -25.24 5.78 4.89
C ASN A 23 -26.18 4.66 4.37
N SER A 24 -25.62 3.55 3.89
CA SER A 24 -26.44 2.40 3.48
C SER A 24 -27.32 1.92 4.64
N PRO A 25 -28.56 1.47 4.35
CA PRO A 25 -29.48 1.01 5.38
C PRO A 25 -28.90 -0.19 6.14
N LEU A 26 -29.30 -0.33 7.39
CA LEU A 26 -28.99 -1.50 8.18
C LEU A 26 -29.59 -2.74 7.53
N THR A 27 -28.73 -3.72 7.30
CA THR A 27 -29.06 -4.98 6.63
C THR A 27 -28.39 -6.11 7.38
N THR A 28 -29.02 -7.30 7.34
CA THR A 28 -28.41 -8.51 7.92
C THR A 28 -27.23 -8.93 7.05
N ILE A 29 -26.04 -8.98 7.64
CA ILE A 29 -24.82 -9.44 7.00
C ILE A 29 -24.33 -10.69 7.73
N THR A 30 -24.03 -11.73 6.97
CA THR A 30 -23.29 -12.90 7.47
C THR A 30 -21.81 -12.70 7.17
N VAL A 31 -20.97 -12.90 8.17
CA VAL A 31 -19.51 -12.74 8.06
C VAL A 31 -18.83 -14.09 8.24
N SER A 32 -17.96 -14.44 7.29
CA SER A 32 -17.13 -15.66 7.34
C SER A 32 -15.65 -15.31 7.17
N LEU A 33 -14.76 -16.10 7.78
CA LEU A 33 -13.31 -15.97 7.72
C LEU A 33 -12.72 -16.80 6.58
N THR A 34 -11.76 -16.23 5.86
CA THR A 34 -10.92 -16.97 4.91
C THR A 34 -9.47 -16.45 4.94
N PHE A 35 -8.52 -17.30 4.58
CA PHE A 35 -7.13 -16.92 4.32
C PHE A 35 -6.89 -16.61 2.82
N ASP A 36 -7.78 -17.06 1.94
CA ASP A 36 -7.66 -16.92 0.49
C ASP A 36 -8.56 -15.77 -0.02
N PRO A 37 -7.99 -14.70 -0.60
CA PRO A 37 -8.75 -13.59 -1.16
C PRO A 37 -9.52 -13.94 -2.45
N ALA A 38 -9.35 -15.13 -3.01
CA ALA A 38 -10.17 -15.65 -4.12
C ALA A 38 -11.31 -16.56 -3.65
N ALA A 39 -11.38 -16.87 -2.34
CA ALA A 39 -12.35 -17.81 -1.82
C ALA A 39 -13.79 -17.27 -1.88
N SER A 40 -14.71 -18.15 -2.28
CA SER A 40 -16.15 -17.89 -2.24
C SER A 40 -16.82 -18.41 -0.96
N ARG A 41 -16.09 -19.15 -0.11
CA ARG A 41 -16.58 -19.72 1.14
C ARG A 41 -15.51 -19.58 2.22
N GLY A 42 -15.95 -19.56 3.47
CA GLY A 42 -15.08 -19.43 4.62
C GLY A 42 -15.70 -20.07 5.86
N GLU A 43 -14.99 -19.99 6.97
CA GLU A 43 -15.48 -20.39 8.29
C GLU A 43 -16.47 -19.34 8.80
N TYR A 44 -17.71 -19.73 9.10
CA TYR A 44 -18.71 -18.82 9.66
C TYR A 44 -18.23 -18.21 10.98
N LEU A 45 -18.34 -16.89 11.11
CA LEU A 45 -18.01 -16.17 12.34
C LEU A 45 -19.26 -15.66 13.06
N LEU A 46 -20.08 -14.88 12.37
CA LEU A 46 -21.28 -14.26 12.95
C LEU A 46 -22.27 -13.79 11.87
N THR A 47 -23.50 -13.54 12.31
CA THR A 47 -24.51 -12.79 11.56
C THR A 47 -24.94 -11.58 12.39
N THR A 48 -24.97 -10.39 11.79
CA THR A 48 -25.28 -9.15 12.50
C THR A 48 -26.07 -8.16 11.65
N GLN A 49 -26.73 -7.21 12.32
CA GLN A 49 -27.35 -6.02 11.74
C GLN A 49 -26.71 -4.73 12.27
N GLU A 50 -25.58 -4.83 12.97
CA GLU A 50 -24.90 -3.69 13.57
C GLU A 50 -24.05 -2.93 12.55
N LYS A 51 -24.04 -1.59 12.64
CA LYS A 51 -23.12 -0.74 11.85
C LYS A 51 -21.66 -0.92 12.26
N ASN A 52 -21.45 -1.18 13.54
CA ASN A 52 -20.14 -1.29 14.14
C ASN A 52 -20.11 -2.56 14.99
N PHE A 53 -19.18 -3.45 14.73
CA PHE A 53 -19.04 -4.68 15.49
C PHE A 53 -17.57 -5.08 15.54
N GLN A 54 -17.26 -6.06 16.38
CA GLN A 54 -15.90 -6.57 16.54
C GLN A 54 -15.87 -8.08 16.35
N ILE A 55 -14.78 -8.56 15.74
CA ILE A 55 -14.45 -9.98 15.65
C ILE A 55 -13.13 -10.20 16.37
N ARG A 56 -13.07 -11.25 17.19
CA ARG A 56 -11.84 -11.73 17.80
C ARG A 56 -11.48 -13.11 17.25
N LEU A 57 -10.37 -13.17 16.51
CA LEU A 57 -9.79 -14.41 16.02
C LEU A 57 -8.88 -15.02 17.09
N LYS A 58 -8.98 -16.35 17.27
CA LYS A 58 -8.04 -17.14 18.08
C LYS A 58 -7.09 -17.86 17.12
N ASP A 59 -5.83 -17.98 17.50
CA ASP A 59 -4.84 -18.83 16.82
C ASP A 59 -4.75 -18.64 15.29
N TRP A 60 -4.48 -17.41 14.83
CA TRP A 60 -4.28 -17.11 13.41
C TRP A 60 -2.79 -16.84 13.10
N SER A 61 -2.32 -17.29 11.94
CA SER A 61 -0.94 -17.10 11.46
C SER A 61 -0.85 -16.49 10.06
N TYR A 62 -2.01 -16.21 9.45
CA TYR A 62 -2.15 -15.71 8.09
C TYR A 62 -2.86 -14.35 8.08
N ARG A 63 -2.86 -13.66 6.94
CA ARG A 63 -3.65 -12.44 6.77
C ARG A 63 -5.14 -12.78 6.63
N PRO A 64 -6.02 -12.35 7.54
CA PRO A 64 -7.44 -12.70 7.47
C PRO A 64 -8.17 -11.83 6.44
N TYR A 65 -9.07 -12.46 5.69
CA TYR A 65 -10.09 -11.78 4.90
C TYR A 65 -11.47 -12.21 5.41
N PHE A 66 -12.43 -11.30 5.30
CA PHE A 66 -13.79 -11.50 5.79
C PHE A 66 -14.75 -11.46 4.60
N ILE A 67 -15.40 -12.58 4.36
CA ILE A 67 -16.46 -12.72 3.37
C ILE A 67 -17.75 -12.19 4.00
N PHE A 68 -18.31 -11.15 3.42
CA PHE A 68 -19.60 -10.58 3.77
C PHE A 68 -20.64 -11.10 2.78
N GLN A 69 -21.75 -11.62 3.30
CA GLN A 69 -22.88 -12.11 2.51
C GLN A 69 -24.17 -11.39 2.93
N MET A 70 -24.91 -10.88 1.95
CA MET A 70 -26.16 -10.13 2.15
C MET A 70 -27.09 -10.35 0.95
N ALA A 71 -28.31 -10.84 1.19
CA ALA A 71 -29.36 -10.95 0.17
C ALA A 71 -28.94 -11.61 -1.16
N GLY A 72 -28.02 -12.58 -1.12
CA GLY A 72 -27.47 -13.27 -2.29
C GLY A 72 -26.21 -12.64 -2.89
N ASP A 73 -25.89 -11.40 -2.52
CA ASP A 73 -24.62 -10.75 -2.84
C ASP A 73 -23.51 -11.15 -1.86
N GLN A 74 -22.29 -11.22 -2.37
CA GLN A 74 -21.11 -11.55 -1.57
C GLN A 74 -19.92 -10.67 -1.95
N TRP A 75 -19.14 -10.29 -0.96
CA TRP A 75 -17.89 -9.57 -1.18
C TRP A 75 -16.87 -9.81 -0.07
N LEU A 76 -15.61 -9.47 -0.35
CA LEU A 76 -14.54 -9.51 0.63
C LEU A 76 -14.28 -8.12 1.23
N VAL A 77 -13.98 -8.10 2.52
CA VAL A 77 -13.37 -6.97 3.23
C VAL A 77 -12.17 -7.47 4.03
N ALA A 78 -11.18 -6.62 4.23
CA ALA A 78 -10.01 -6.94 5.04
C ALA A 78 -9.40 -5.66 5.59
N GLU A 79 -8.49 -5.82 6.55
CA GLU A 79 -7.65 -4.70 6.98
C GLU A 79 -6.79 -4.23 5.81
N ARG A 80 -6.84 -2.91 5.57
CA ARG A 80 -6.14 -2.28 4.46
C ARG A 80 -4.72 -1.89 4.82
N THR A 81 -4.52 -1.27 5.98
CA THR A 81 -3.19 -0.88 6.48
C THR A 81 -2.60 -2.05 7.23
N LEU A 82 -1.60 -2.71 6.66
CA LEU A 82 -1.10 -3.97 7.22
C LEU A 82 -0.09 -3.68 8.33
N PRO A 83 -0.19 -4.36 9.50
CA PRO A 83 0.69 -4.13 10.65
C PRO A 83 2.03 -4.86 10.45
N ILE A 84 2.79 -4.48 9.43
CA ILE A 84 4.10 -5.08 9.14
C ILE A 84 5.17 -4.41 9.98
N ALA A 85 5.70 -5.13 10.97
CA ALA A 85 6.69 -4.60 11.89
C ALA A 85 7.95 -4.10 11.15
N GLY A 86 8.38 -2.88 11.48
CA GLY A 86 9.53 -2.20 10.85
C GLY A 86 9.20 -1.45 9.56
N LEU A 87 7.99 -1.60 9.02
CA LEU A 87 7.52 -0.86 7.86
C LEU A 87 6.40 0.11 8.24
N ILE A 88 6.32 1.19 7.49
CA ILE A 88 5.23 2.16 7.57
C ILE A 88 4.49 2.22 6.23
N ASN A 89 3.26 2.72 6.26
CA ASN A 89 2.44 2.95 5.06
C ASN A 89 2.20 1.72 4.16
N PHE A 90 2.39 0.49 4.67
CA PHE A 90 2.12 -0.73 3.91
C PHE A 90 0.61 -0.97 3.80
N ARG A 91 0.08 -0.98 2.58
CA ARG A 91 -1.36 -1.06 2.31
C ARG A 91 -1.67 -2.02 1.18
N ASP A 92 -2.77 -2.73 1.32
CA ASP A 92 -3.44 -3.39 0.21
C ASP A 92 -4.31 -2.37 -0.55
N LEU A 93 -4.33 -2.46 -1.87
CA LEU A 93 -5.14 -1.63 -2.76
C LEU A 93 -6.47 -2.29 -3.16
N GLY A 94 -6.86 -3.37 -2.48
CA GLY A 94 -8.15 -4.04 -2.62
C GLY A 94 -9.33 -3.26 -2.04
N GLY A 95 -10.52 -3.60 -2.56
CA GLY A 95 -11.80 -3.10 -2.08
C GLY A 95 -12.15 -1.66 -2.48
N TYR A 96 -11.40 -1.04 -3.39
CA TYR A 96 -11.79 0.26 -3.96
C TYR A 96 -12.80 0.07 -5.08
N PRO A 97 -13.88 0.89 -5.13
CA PRO A 97 -14.79 0.89 -6.26
C PRO A 97 -14.08 1.43 -7.51
N THR A 98 -14.44 0.88 -8.66
CA THR A 98 -14.00 1.34 -9.99
C THR A 98 -15.11 2.14 -10.66
N ALA A 99 -14.78 2.94 -11.68
CA ALA A 99 -15.78 3.66 -12.47
C ALA A 99 -16.83 2.76 -13.14
N THR A 100 -16.51 1.48 -13.35
CA THR A 100 -17.43 0.48 -13.94
C THR A 100 -18.37 -0.17 -12.91
N GLY A 101 -18.26 0.18 -11.62
CA GLY A 101 -19.03 -0.44 -10.54
C GLY A 101 -18.45 -1.75 -10.00
N ALA A 102 -17.36 -2.26 -10.58
CA ALA A 102 -16.58 -3.35 -10.01
C ALA A 102 -15.70 -2.87 -8.84
N TYR A 103 -15.05 -3.79 -8.13
CA TYR A 103 -14.11 -3.48 -7.04
C TYR A 103 -12.73 -4.05 -7.33
N THR A 104 -11.69 -3.36 -6.85
CA THR A 104 -10.32 -3.88 -6.89
C THR A 104 -10.19 -5.13 -6.03
N LYS A 105 -9.45 -6.12 -6.54
CA LYS A 105 -9.26 -7.40 -5.84
C LYS A 105 -8.34 -7.22 -4.63
N TRP A 106 -8.77 -7.73 -3.48
CA TRP A 106 -7.93 -7.84 -2.30
C TRP A 106 -6.78 -8.82 -2.53
N GLY A 107 -5.67 -8.59 -1.85
CA GLY A 107 -4.51 -9.46 -1.85
C GLY A 107 -3.70 -9.47 -3.14
N LEU A 108 -4.04 -8.62 -4.12
CA LEU A 108 -3.42 -8.65 -5.45
C LEU A 108 -2.37 -7.55 -5.65
N MET A 109 -2.61 -6.36 -5.10
CA MET A 109 -1.72 -5.22 -5.28
C MET A 109 -1.51 -4.49 -3.97
N TYR A 110 -0.26 -4.35 -3.59
CA TYR A 110 0.19 -3.71 -2.37
C TYR A 110 1.04 -2.50 -2.71
N ARG A 111 1.09 -1.57 -1.76
CA ARG A 111 2.04 -0.48 -1.75
C ARG A 111 2.66 -0.33 -0.37
N GLY A 112 3.85 0.22 -0.28
CA GLY A 112 4.49 0.47 1.02
C GLY A 112 5.72 1.34 0.90
N ASP A 113 6.33 1.59 2.06
CA ASP A 113 7.68 2.15 2.16
C ASP A 113 8.74 1.10 1.78
N GLN A 114 9.99 1.55 1.64
CA GLN A 114 11.15 0.71 1.42
C GLN A 114 11.24 -0.42 2.45
N LEU A 115 11.66 -1.59 1.97
CA LEU A 115 11.59 -2.83 2.74
C LEU A 115 12.79 -3.07 3.67
N HIS A 116 13.80 -2.21 3.59
CA HIS A 116 15.07 -2.37 4.29
C HIS A 116 14.92 -2.46 5.83
N ASN A 117 13.95 -1.74 6.39
CA ASN A 117 13.74 -1.67 7.84
C ASN A 117 12.80 -2.76 8.39
N ALA A 118 12.33 -3.68 7.55
CA ALA A 118 11.45 -4.77 7.99
C ALA A 118 12.16 -5.62 9.05
N THR A 119 11.51 -5.82 10.20
CA THR A 119 12.03 -6.69 11.25
C THR A 119 11.86 -8.16 10.85
N ALA A 120 12.45 -9.10 11.60
CA ALA A 120 12.26 -10.54 11.35
C ALA A 120 10.77 -10.96 11.32
N SER A 121 9.93 -10.39 12.20
CA SER A 121 8.49 -10.65 12.18
C SER A 121 7.78 -9.96 11.00
N GLY A 122 8.24 -8.77 10.60
CA GLY A 122 7.79 -8.10 9.38
C GLY A 122 8.09 -8.91 8.11
N LEU A 123 9.29 -9.48 8.01
CA LEU A 123 9.69 -10.37 6.91
C LEU A 123 8.84 -11.63 6.86
N ALA A 124 8.55 -12.24 8.01
CA ALA A 124 7.65 -13.39 8.08
C ALA A 124 6.23 -13.02 7.59
N TYR A 125 5.74 -11.83 7.94
CA TYR A 125 4.45 -11.33 7.45
C TYR A 125 4.47 -11.13 5.92
N LEU A 126 5.51 -10.48 5.38
CA LEU A 126 5.67 -10.26 3.93
C LEU A 126 5.71 -11.57 3.14
N ARG A 127 6.38 -12.59 3.66
CA ARG A 127 6.41 -13.93 3.06
C ARG A 127 5.01 -14.56 3.00
N ASN A 128 4.18 -14.33 4.01
CA ASN A 128 2.80 -14.80 4.04
C ASN A 128 1.85 -14.03 3.10
N LEU A 129 2.28 -12.92 2.49
CA LEU A 129 1.51 -12.23 1.46
C LEU A 129 1.61 -12.89 0.08
N ASN A 130 2.48 -13.90 -0.06
CA ASN A 130 2.74 -14.60 -1.31
C ASN A 130 3.04 -13.65 -2.48
N LEU A 131 3.88 -12.63 -2.24
CA LEU A 131 4.29 -11.70 -3.29
C LEU A 131 5.04 -12.47 -4.39
N HIS A 132 4.74 -12.18 -5.65
CA HIS A 132 5.47 -12.70 -6.81
C HIS A 132 6.36 -11.63 -7.44
N THR A 133 5.97 -10.36 -7.32
CA THR A 133 6.67 -9.24 -7.96
C THR A 133 6.83 -8.06 -7.01
N ILE A 134 8.01 -7.45 -7.02
CA ILE A 134 8.30 -6.16 -6.37
C ILE A 134 8.64 -5.14 -7.46
N ILE A 135 7.90 -4.04 -7.51
CA ILE A 135 8.23 -2.86 -8.29
C ILE A 135 8.94 -1.87 -7.37
N ASP A 136 10.25 -1.69 -7.58
CA ASP A 136 11.09 -0.78 -6.80
C ASP A 136 11.31 0.51 -7.59
N TYR A 137 10.70 1.62 -7.17
CA TYR A 137 10.83 2.91 -7.84
C TYR A 137 12.07 3.70 -7.42
N ARG A 138 12.89 3.18 -6.49
CA ARG A 138 14.05 3.91 -5.96
C ARG A 138 15.18 3.98 -6.98
N SER A 139 16.06 4.96 -6.79
CA SER A 139 17.31 5.06 -7.54
C SER A 139 18.26 3.89 -7.24
N GLN A 140 19.23 3.65 -8.11
CA GLN A 140 20.27 2.65 -7.89
C GLN A 140 21.12 2.95 -6.65
N ASN A 141 21.33 4.23 -6.32
CA ASN A 141 22.06 4.62 -5.11
C ASN A 141 21.30 4.26 -3.84
N GLU A 142 19.99 4.53 -3.81
CA GLU A 142 19.12 4.16 -2.69
C GLU A 142 19.05 2.64 -2.52
N ILE A 143 18.93 1.88 -3.61
CA ILE A 143 18.93 0.40 -3.56
C ILE A 143 20.26 -0.13 -3.01
N LYS A 144 21.40 0.41 -3.44
CA LYS A 144 22.72 0.02 -2.92
C LYS A 144 22.87 0.32 -1.43
N LYS A 145 22.37 1.48 -0.98
CA LYS A 145 22.48 1.92 0.40
C LYS A 145 21.51 1.19 1.33
N TYR A 146 20.31 0.88 0.84
CA TYR A 146 19.21 0.27 1.60
C TYR A 146 18.60 -0.87 0.78
N PRO A 147 19.30 -2.00 0.61
CA PRO A 147 18.83 -3.10 -0.23
C PRO A 147 17.52 -3.69 0.30
N ASN A 148 16.69 -4.18 -0.62
CA ASN A 148 15.52 -4.98 -0.25
C ASN A 148 15.97 -6.29 0.41
N PRO A 149 15.26 -6.77 1.43
CA PRO A 149 15.52 -8.06 2.04
C PRO A 149 15.12 -9.21 1.11
N GLU A 150 15.73 -10.38 1.30
CA GLU A 150 15.36 -11.60 0.58
C GLU A 150 14.02 -12.15 1.10
N LEU A 151 12.99 -12.04 0.28
CA LEU A 151 11.63 -12.50 0.59
C LEU A 151 11.32 -13.89 0.03
N GLY A 152 12.07 -14.39 -0.95
CA GLY A 152 11.93 -15.73 -1.51
C GLY A 152 12.53 -15.82 -2.92
N GLU A 153 12.98 -17.01 -3.31
CA GLU A 153 13.69 -17.22 -4.59
C GLU A 153 12.83 -16.97 -5.84
N SER A 154 11.51 -17.11 -5.72
CA SER A 154 10.57 -16.92 -6.83
C SER A 154 10.14 -15.47 -7.03
N ILE A 155 10.55 -14.54 -6.16
CA ILE A 155 10.09 -13.16 -6.18
C ILE A 155 10.95 -12.33 -7.13
N GLN A 156 10.33 -11.74 -8.15
CA GLN A 156 11.02 -10.91 -9.11
C GLN A 156 10.98 -9.44 -8.71
N THR A 157 12.14 -8.79 -8.60
CA THR A 157 12.22 -7.34 -8.40
C THR A 157 12.48 -6.64 -9.73
N VAL A 158 11.63 -5.68 -10.09
CA VAL A 158 11.76 -4.83 -11.28
C VAL A 158 12.00 -3.40 -10.82
N ASN A 159 13.18 -2.85 -11.12
CA ASN A 159 13.49 -1.45 -10.80
C ASN A 159 12.97 -0.53 -11.91
N LEU A 160 12.07 0.39 -11.57
CA LEU A 160 11.39 1.27 -12.52
C LEU A 160 11.45 2.73 -12.07
N ASN A 161 12.65 3.28 -11.84
CA ASN A 161 12.78 4.65 -11.34
C ASN A 161 12.13 5.71 -12.28
N PRO A 162 11.06 6.42 -11.85
CA PRO A 162 10.41 7.44 -12.65
C PRO A 162 11.09 8.82 -12.56
N ALA A 163 12.00 9.00 -11.61
CA ALA A 163 12.71 10.25 -11.35
C ALA A 163 14.02 10.34 -12.13
N ALA A 164 14.27 11.50 -12.72
CA ALA A 164 15.62 11.91 -13.10
C ALA A 164 16.43 12.22 -11.82
N GLU A 165 17.76 12.07 -11.86
CA GLU A 165 18.70 12.20 -10.71
C GLU A 165 18.44 13.42 -9.79
N THR A 166 17.86 14.50 -10.31
CA THR A 166 17.51 15.71 -9.55
C THR A 166 16.40 15.53 -8.50
N ALA A 167 15.44 14.62 -8.70
CA ALA A 167 14.36 14.36 -7.73
C ALA A 167 14.80 13.39 -6.60
N GLU A 168 15.83 12.57 -6.84
CA GLU A 168 16.49 11.76 -5.81
C GLU A 168 16.99 12.64 -4.65
N VAL A 169 17.57 13.79 -5.00
CA VAL A 169 18.04 14.79 -4.03
C VAL A 169 16.88 15.33 -3.19
N ALA A 170 15.71 15.60 -3.79
CA ALA A 170 14.52 16.07 -3.08
C ALA A 170 13.89 15.02 -2.16
N ALA A 171 13.76 13.78 -2.62
CA ALA A 171 13.23 12.66 -1.82
C ALA A 171 14.15 12.28 -0.65
N GLN A 172 15.48 12.39 -0.83
CA GLN A 172 16.45 12.25 0.25
C GLN A 172 16.23 13.27 1.38
N PHE A 173 15.75 14.47 1.07
CA PHE A 173 15.43 15.51 2.05
C PHE A 173 14.08 15.29 2.76
N ALA A 174 13.13 14.58 2.14
CA ALA A 174 11.79 14.39 2.71
C ALA A 174 11.66 13.13 3.58
N ALA A 175 12.54 12.13 3.41
CA ALA A 175 12.37 10.78 3.97
C ALA A 175 13.52 10.34 4.90
N ALA A 176 14.11 11.22 5.70
CA ALA A 176 15.21 10.90 6.60
C ALA A 176 14.81 11.09 8.08
N PRO A 177 14.44 10.03 8.83
CA PRO A 177 14.05 10.17 10.23
C PRO A 177 15.22 10.15 11.23
N GLU A 178 16.47 9.88 10.80
CA GLU A 178 17.59 9.68 11.71
C GLU A 178 18.83 10.48 11.29
N ASN A 179 19.21 11.45 12.13
CA ASN A 179 20.28 12.46 12.02
C ASN A 179 19.88 13.88 11.53
N GLU A 180 18.66 14.32 11.83
CA GLU A 180 18.10 15.52 11.21
C GLU A 180 18.54 16.89 11.76
N ASP A 181 19.00 17.06 12.99
CA ASP A 181 19.06 18.46 13.46
C ASP A 181 20.22 19.26 12.81
N GLN A 182 21.43 18.73 12.72
CA GLN A 182 22.56 19.60 12.36
C GLN A 182 22.66 19.92 10.87
N GLN A 183 22.40 18.95 9.98
CA GLN A 183 22.54 19.17 8.55
C GLN A 183 21.34 19.90 7.93
N LEU A 184 20.14 19.65 8.45
CA LEU A 184 18.93 20.36 8.05
C LEU A 184 18.96 21.79 8.59
N ILE A 185 19.36 22.01 9.85
CA ILE A 185 19.57 23.37 10.39
C ILE A 185 20.69 24.08 9.63
N ALA A 186 21.84 23.46 9.39
CA ALA A 186 22.93 24.10 8.65
C ALA A 186 22.51 24.50 7.23
N LYS A 187 21.70 23.67 6.55
CA LYS A 187 21.20 23.98 5.21
C LYS A 187 20.10 25.03 5.22
N ILE A 188 19.14 24.97 6.13
CA ILE A 188 18.11 26.01 6.30
C ILE A 188 18.76 27.36 6.63
N VAL A 189 19.78 27.37 7.50
CA VAL A 189 20.58 28.55 7.82
C VAL A 189 21.31 29.07 6.58
N SER A 190 21.95 28.20 5.79
CA SER A 190 22.62 28.62 4.56
C SER A 190 21.66 29.14 3.48
N GLN A 191 20.48 28.55 3.35
CA GLN A 191 19.45 28.94 2.38
C GLN A 191 18.74 30.24 2.78
N LYS A 192 18.52 30.44 4.09
CA LYS A 192 18.02 31.69 4.67
C LYS A 192 19.04 32.82 4.51
N GLN A 193 20.34 32.54 4.67
CA GLN A 193 21.42 33.50 4.43
C GLN A 193 21.59 33.85 2.95
N ALA A 194 21.30 32.92 2.02
CA ALA A 194 21.34 33.14 0.58
C ALA A 194 20.04 33.74 -0.01
N GLY A 195 19.03 34.07 0.82
CA GLY A 195 17.76 34.65 0.38
C GLY A 195 16.88 33.73 -0.47
N LYS A 196 17.20 32.42 -0.54
CA LYS A 196 16.49 31.40 -1.31
C LYS A 196 15.95 30.33 -0.38
N LEU A 197 14.91 30.66 0.39
CA LEU A 197 13.98 29.62 0.83
C LEU A 197 13.23 29.17 -0.44
N THR A 198 13.79 28.19 -1.15
CA THR A 198 13.08 27.52 -2.25
C THR A 198 11.73 27.06 -1.72
N ASP A 199 10.65 27.51 -2.36
CA ASP A 199 9.29 27.16 -1.96
C ASP A 199 9.12 25.64 -2.10
N GLN A 200 9.19 24.93 -0.97
CA GLN A 200 9.13 23.47 -0.92
C GLN A 200 7.87 22.94 -1.61
N ARG A 201 6.78 23.74 -1.63
CA ARG A 201 5.54 23.40 -2.34
C ARG A 201 5.71 23.41 -3.85
N ALA A 202 6.42 24.39 -4.40
CA ALA A 202 6.67 24.48 -5.84
C ALA A 202 7.50 23.29 -6.35
N ASN A 203 8.48 22.86 -5.54
CA ASN A 203 9.32 21.70 -5.88
C ASN A 203 8.51 20.39 -5.87
N VAL A 204 7.68 20.17 -4.85
CA VAL A 204 6.78 19.00 -4.79
C VAL A 204 5.80 19.00 -5.96
N LEU A 205 5.21 20.15 -6.30
CA LEU A 205 4.30 20.27 -7.45
C LEU A 205 5.00 19.96 -8.77
N ALA A 206 6.21 20.48 -8.98
CA ALA A 206 7.01 20.21 -10.17
C ALA A 206 7.37 18.72 -10.29
N GLU A 207 7.67 18.06 -9.18
CA GLU A 207 7.93 16.61 -9.14
C GLU A 207 6.69 15.80 -9.54
N TYR A 208 5.53 16.12 -8.96
CA TYR A 208 4.25 15.47 -9.31
C TYR A 208 3.87 15.70 -10.78
N GLN A 209 4.14 16.89 -11.32
CA GLN A 209 3.99 17.15 -12.76
C GLN A 209 4.95 16.31 -13.59
N GLY A 210 6.21 16.19 -13.14
CA GLY A 210 7.23 15.37 -13.77
C GLY A 210 6.86 13.89 -13.87
N PHE A 211 6.15 13.34 -12.87
CA PHE A 211 5.62 11.98 -12.95
C PHE A 211 4.65 11.75 -14.12
N VAL A 212 3.99 12.80 -14.63
CA VAL A 212 3.11 12.71 -15.81
C VAL A 212 3.85 13.00 -17.09
N THR A 213 4.67 14.06 -17.09
CA THR A 213 5.18 14.66 -18.32
C THR A 213 6.54 14.13 -18.73
N SER A 214 7.33 13.58 -17.80
CA SER A 214 8.66 13.06 -18.09
C SER A 214 8.57 11.78 -18.94
N PRO A 215 9.33 11.68 -20.06
CA PRO A 215 9.44 10.45 -20.83
C PRO A 215 9.93 9.25 -19.99
N GLN A 216 10.80 9.50 -19.01
CA GLN A 216 11.29 8.46 -18.11
C GLN A 216 10.17 7.94 -17.20
N ALA A 217 9.39 8.85 -16.59
CA ALA A 217 8.26 8.46 -15.75
C ALA A 217 7.19 7.71 -16.55
N GLN A 218 6.87 8.20 -17.75
CA GLN A 218 5.95 7.52 -18.67
C GLN A 218 6.43 6.11 -19.03
N THR A 219 7.72 5.94 -19.30
CA THR A 219 8.31 4.62 -19.58
C THR A 219 8.22 3.70 -18.36
N ALA A 220 8.57 4.20 -17.18
CA ALA A 220 8.49 3.45 -15.93
C ALA A 220 7.06 2.99 -15.62
N TYR A 221 6.09 3.90 -15.67
CA TYR A 221 4.69 3.57 -15.39
C TYR A 221 4.06 2.68 -16.47
N ALA A 222 4.40 2.88 -17.74
CA ALA A 222 3.96 1.99 -18.82
C ALA A 222 4.50 0.57 -18.63
N GLN A 223 5.76 0.43 -18.21
CA GLN A 223 6.35 -0.89 -17.94
C GLN A 223 5.70 -1.56 -16.73
N MET A 224 5.45 -0.82 -15.65
CA MET A 224 4.76 -1.37 -14.50
C MET A 224 3.32 -1.80 -14.83
N LEU A 225 2.58 -1.04 -15.65
CA LEU A 225 1.26 -1.47 -16.16
C LEU A 225 1.34 -2.81 -16.88
N LYS A 226 2.34 -2.98 -17.76
CA LYS A 226 2.56 -4.25 -18.47
C LYS A 226 2.83 -5.40 -17.51
N VAL A 227 3.63 -5.16 -16.46
CA VAL A 227 3.91 -6.16 -15.43
C VAL A 227 2.66 -6.49 -14.62
N ALA A 228 1.90 -5.49 -14.19
CA ALA A 228 0.68 -5.67 -13.40
C ALA A 228 -0.45 -6.35 -14.19
N ALA A 229 -0.49 -6.18 -15.52
CA ALA A 229 -1.47 -6.82 -16.39
C ALA A 229 -1.21 -8.31 -16.65
N GLN A 230 -0.01 -8.81 -16.33
CA GLN A 230 0.32 -10.23 -16.50
C GLN A 230 -0.28 -11.06 -15.36
N ALA A 231 -1.12 -12.04 -15.71
CA ALA A 231 -1.91 -12.81 -14.75
C ALA A 231 -1.08 -13.65 -13.76
N ASP A 232 0.14 -14.02 -14.13
CA ASP A 232 1.08 -14.82 -13.33
C ASP A 232 2.00 -13.96 -12.43
N ARG A 233 1.95 -12.63 -12.56
CA ARG A 233 2.85 -11.70 -11.84
C ARG A 233 2.29 -11.16 -10.53
N GLY A 234 1.01 -11.38 -10.24
CA GLY A 234 0.38 -11.02 -8.97
C GLY A 234 0.46 -12.17 -7.96
N PRO A 235 0.47 -11.90 -6.65
CA PRO A 235 0.42 -10.59 -5.99
C PRO A 235 1.67 -9.71 -6.18
N LEU A 236 1.46 -8.40 -6.33
CA LEU A 236 2.54 -7.42 -6.57
C LEU A 236 2.64 -6.37 -5.46
N LEU A 237 3.86 -5.99 -5.12
CA LEU A 237 4.16 -4.88 -4.22
C LEU A 237 4.87 -3.78 -5.01
N GLN A 238 4.42 -2.55 -4.89
CA GLN A 238 5.15 -1.38 -5.36
C GLN A 238 5.63 -0.52 -4.18
N HIS A 239 6.87 -0.03 -4.23
CA HIS A 239 7.37 0.85 -3.18
C HIS A 239 8.35 1.89 -3.72
N CYS A 240 8.49 2.96 -2.95
CA CYS A 240 9.54 3.95 -3.07
C CYS A 240 10.02 4.30 -1.64
N ARG A 241 10.97 5.23 -1.52
CA ARG A 241 11.32 5.76 -0.20
C ARG A 241 10.18 6.62 0.36
N GLY A 242 9.82 6.40 1.63
CA GLY A 242 8.71 7.02 2.35
C GLY A 242 7.31 6.46 2.04
N GLY A 243 7.12 5.80 0.90
CA GLY A 243 5.79 5.36 0.44
C GLY A 243 4.80 6.52 0.25
N GLU A 244 5.29 7.71 -0.10
CA GLU A 244 4.46 8.92 -0.29
C GLU A 244 4.64 9.64 -1.64
N GLY A 245 5.48 9.10 -2.51
CA GLY A 245 5.85 9.71 -3.79
C GLY A 245 5.21 8.99 -4.97
N SER A 246 6.04 8.40 -5.81
CA SER A 246 5.65 7.73 -7.06
C SER A 246 4.64 6.59 -6.84
N ASP A 247 4.75 5.87 -5.72
CA ASP A 247 3.82 4.79 -5.34
C ASP A 247 2.39 5.33 -5.05
N ARG A 248 2.28 6.46 -4.37
CA ARG A 248 1.02 7.18 -4.11
C ARG A 248 0.44 7.73 -5.39
N PHE A 249 1.28 8.46 -6.11
CA PHE A 249 0.89 9.12 -7.35
C PHE A 249 0.25 8.10 -8.27
N TRP A 250 0.95 7.00 -8.54
CA TRP A 250 0.45 5.97 -9.41
C TRP A 250 -0.80 5.24 -8.90
N SER A 251 -0.85 4.89 -7.61
CA SER A 251 -2.03 4.24 -7.02
C SER A 251 -3.31 5.06 -7.21
N ALA A 252 -3.20 6.38 -7.31
CA ALA A 252 -4.35 7.26 -7.57
C ALA A 252 -4.89 7.16 -9.01
N PHE A 253 -4.10 6.68 -9.99
CA PHE A 253 -4.51 6.57 -11.40
C PHE A 253 -5.12 5.22 -11.77
N ILE A 254 -4.74 4.10 -11.12
CA ILE A 254 -5.34 2.78 -11.45
C ILE A 254 -6.84 2.74 -11.11
N PHE A 255 -7.26 3.42 -10.05
CA PHE A 255 -8.59 3.23 -9.46
C PHE A 255 -9.62 4.30 -9.84
N ARG A 256 -9.32 5.13 -10.84
CA ARG A 256 -10.26 6.11 -11.41
C ARG A 256 -10.89 5.60 -12.70
#